data_AF-A0A6C8YXC8-F1
#
_entry.id   AF-A0A6C8YXC8-F1
#
_cell.length_a   1.000
_cell.length_b   1.000
_cell.length_c   1.000
_cell.angle_alpha   90.00
_cell.angle_beta   90.00
_cell.angle_gamma   90.00
#
_symmetry.space_group_name_H-M   'P 1'
#
loop_
_entity.id
_entity.type
_entity.pdbx_description
1 polymer ?
#
loop_
_entity_poly.entity_id
_entity_poly.type
_entity_poly.pdbx_seq_one_letter_code
_entity_poly.pdbx_strand_id
1 'polypeptide(L)'
;MSGKIIFDNGKHQCIMFSDLVKGDGIQSNQFLILHSDEETVGAVIDPGGDLTYTPLTLALLKHTDIRHIRYVIGSHQDPDIIAS
;
A
#
# COMPACT_ATOMS: atom_id res chain seq x y z
N MET A 1 -7.70 -1.33 -10.21
CA MET A 1 -7.33 0.02 -9.75
C MET A 1 -5.84 0.23 -9.90
N SER A 2 -5.38 1.46 -10.10
CA SER A 2 -3.96 1.81 -10.28
C SER A 2 -3.35 2.57 -9.10
N GLY A 3 -4.11 2.84 -8.03
CA GLY A 3 -3.68 3.79 -6.99
C GLY A 3 -3.70 5.24 -7.50
N LYS A 4 -3.95 6.18 -6.59
CA LYS A 4 -3.90 7.62 -6.86
C LYS A 4 -2.61 8.17 -6.28
N ILE A 5 -1.76 8.74 -7.13
CA ILE A 5 -0.58 9.50 -6.67
C ILE A 5 -1.08 10.78 -6.01
N ILE A 6 -0.76 10.96 -4.73
CA ILE A 6 -1.13 12.15 -3.95
C ILE A 6 0.06 13.07 -3.70
N PHE A 7 1.28 12.56 -3.92
CA PHE A 7 2.52 13.34 -3.92
C PHE A 7 3.56 12.66 -4.82
N ASP A 8 4.31 13.47 -5.56
CA ASP A 8 5.47 13.02 -6.35
C ASP A 8 6.43 14.20 -6.55
N ASN A 9 7.70 14.01 -6.21
CA ASN A 9 8.77 14.97 -6.51
C ASN A 9 9.94 14.34 -7.30
N GLY A 10 9.74 13.19 -7.92
CA GLY A 10 10.73 12.43 -8.68
C GLY A 10 11.64 11.54 -7.82
N LYS A 11 11.80 11.81 -6.51
CA LYS A 11 12.53 10.95 -5.56
C LYS A 11 11.62 10.26 -4.57
N HIS A 12 10.52 10.90 -4.21
CA HIS A 12 9.59 10.42 -3.20
C HIS A 12 8.17 10.48 -3.75
N GLN A 13 7.46 9.37 -3.62
CA GLN A 13 6.10 9.21 -4.11
C GLN A 13 5.20 8.68 -3.00
N CYS A 14 4.00 9.25 -2.89
CA CYS A 14 2.94 8.78 -2.00
C CYS A 14 1.74 8.38 -2.85
N ILE A 15 1.29 7.14 -2.70
CA ILE A 15 0.25 6.52 -3.51
C ILE A 15 -0.85 6.01 -2.59
N MET A 16 -2.08 6.43 -2.83
CA MET A 16 -3.26 6.01 -2.08
C MET A 16 -4.06 4.97 -2.85
N PHE A 17 -4.47 3.90 -2.17
CA PHE A 17 -5.40 2.90 -2.67
C PHE A 17 -6.68 2.96 -1.83
N SER A 18 -7.76 3.48 -2.40
CA SER A 18 -9.07 3.57 -1.73
C SER A 18 -9.96 2.40 -2.10
N ASP A 19 -9.97 1.99 -3.36
CA ASP A 19 -11.02 1.12 -3.86
C ASP A 19 -10.56 -0.34 -4.03
N LEU A 20 -9.80 -0.91 -3.08
CA LEU A 20 -9.25 -2.28 -3.27
C LEU A 20 -10.26 -3.41 -3.07
N VAL A 21 -11.33 -3.19 -2.32
CA VAL A 21 -12.39 -4.18 -2.06
C VAL A 21 -13.68 -3.72 -2.74
N LYS A 22 -14.38 -4.66 -3.39
CA LYS A 22 -15.75 -4.46 -3.88
C LYS A 22 -16.68 -5.45 -3.16
N GLY A 23 -17.74 -4.98 -2.51
CA GLY A 23 -18.71 -5.82 -1.81
C GLY A 23 -18.94 -5.38 -0.36
N ASP A 24 -19.35 -6.32 0.50
CA ASP A 24 -19.78 -6.07 1.90
C ASP A 24 -18.63 -5.90 2.91
N GLY A 25 -17.38 -5.89 2.45
CA GLY A 25 -16.21 -5.67 3.31
C GLY A 25 -16.10 -4.20 3.75
N ILE A 26 -15.56 -3.97 4.94
CA ILE A 26 -15.22 -2.61 5.40
C ILE A 26 -14.10 -2.08 4.51
N GLN A 27 -14.38 -0.98 3.80
CA GLN A 27 -13.41 -0.33 2.94
C GLN A 27 -12.41 0.46 3.81
N SER A 28 -11.12 0.15 3.67
CA SER A 28 -10.03 0.92 4.26
C SER A 28 -9.14 1.50 3.15
N ASN A 29 -8.42 2.58 3.47
CA ASN A 29 -7.44 3.17 2.57
C ASN A 29 -6.06 2.62 2.90
N GLN A 30 -5.34 2.13 1.88
CA GLN A 30 -3.96 1.68 2.01
C GLN A 30 -3.04 2.67 1.32
N PHE A 31 -1.80 2.79 1.79
CA PHE A 31 -0.82 3.67 1.16
C PHE A 31 0.48 2.95 0.83
N LEU A 32 1.08 3.32 -0.29
CA LEU A 32 2.45 3.00 -0.63
C LEU A 32 3.25 4.29 -0.66
N ILE A 33 4.33 4.30 0.13
CA ILE A 33 5.36 5.31 0.09
C ILE A 33 6.57 4.70 -0.61
N LEU A 34 7.06 5.36 -1.65
CA LEU A 34 8.32 5.01 -2.31
C LEU A 34 9.31 6.14 -2.13
N HIS A 35 10.54 5.78 -1.82
CA HIS A 35 11.68 6.68 -1.83
C HIS A 35 12.81 6.05 -2.62
N SER A 36 13.31 6.76 -3.62
CA SER A 36 14.40 6.31 -4.50
C SER A 36 15.53 7.34 -4.45
N ASP A 37 16.68 6.87 -3.97
CA ASP A 37 17.96 7.58 -4.10
C ASP A 37 18.98 6.63 -4.75
N GLU A 38 19.97 6.12 -4.00
CA GLU A 38 20.84 5.04 -4.51
C GLU A 38 20.09 3.71 -4.68
N GLU A 39 19.17 3.41 -3.76
CA GLU A 39 18.31 2.23 -3.76
C GLU A 39 16.84 2.65 -3.61
N THR A 40 15.91 1.80 -4.07
CA THR A 40 14.48 2.04 -3.87
C THR A 40 14.00 1.36 -2.59
N VAL A 41 13.38 2.15 -1.71
CA VAL A 41 12.80 1.72 -0.44
C VAL A 41 11.31 2.03 -0.44
N GLY A 42 10.51 1.01 -0.15
CA GLY A 42 9.06 1.11 -0.03
C GLY A 42 8.57 0.89 1.39
N ALA A 43 7.53 1.63 1.78
CA ALA A 43 6.75 1.39 2.98
C ALA A 43 5.27 1.25 2.61
N VAL A 44 4.62 0.20 3.11
CA VAL A 44 3.16 0.03 3.02
C VAL A 44 2.54 0.43 4.35
N ILE A 45 1.54 1.29 4.31
CA ILE A 45 0.79 1.74 5.48
C ILE A 45 -0.60 1.13 5.43
N ASP A 46 -1.01 0.56 6.56
CA ASP A 46 -2.30 -0.06 6.82
C ASP A 46 -2.68 -1.05 5.70
N PRO A 47 -1.90 -2.13 5.46
CA PRO A 47 -2.11 -3.05 4.33
C PRO A 47 -3.49 -3.74 4.33
N GLY A 48 -4.20 -3.69 5.45
CA GLY A 48 -5.46 -4.34 5.69
C GLY A 48 -5.31 -5.83 5.98
N GLY A 49 -6.41 -6.56 5.80
CA GLY A 49 -6.49 -8.00 6.08
C GLY A 49 -6.58 -8.89 4.84
N ASP A 50 -7.01 -10.14 5.04
CA ASP A 50 -7.05 -11.18 4.01
C ASP A 50 -7.75 -10.76 2.71
N LEU A 51 -8.85 -10.02 2.83
CA LEU A 51 -9.64 -9.57 1.68
C LEU A 51 -8.90 -8.52 0.83
N THR A 52 -8.01 -7.73 1.42
CA THR A 52 -7.23 -6.69 0.72
C THR A 52 -5.86 -7.20 0.28
N TYR A 53 -5.32 -8.27 0.87
CA TYR A 53 -3.95 -8.74 0.61
C TYR A 53 -3.65 -8.95 -0.88
N THR A 54 -4.46 -9.75 -1.58
CA THR A 54 -4.23 -10.05 -3.01
C THR A 54 -4.44 -8.79 -3.89
N PRO A 55 -5.56 -8.05 -3.78
CA PRO A 55 -5.74 -6.80 -4.52
C PRO A 55 -4.64 -5.78 -4.28
N LEU A 56 -4.18 -5.61 -3.03
CA LEU A 56 -3.13 -4.69 -2.66
C LEU A 56 -1.80 -5.13 -3.28
N THR A 57 -1.42 -6.40 -3.13
CA THR A 57 -0.17 -6.94 -3.70
C THR A 57 -0.10 -6.69 -5.21
N LEU A 58 -1.19 -6.97 -5.94
CA LEU A 58 -1.27 -6.69 -7.38
C LEU A 58 -1.23 -5.20 -7.71
N ALA A 59 -1.72 -4.34 -6.82
CA ALA A 59 -1.63 -2.89 -6.99
C ALA A 59 -0.20 -2.37 -6.72
N LEU A 60 0.49 -2.89 -5.70
CA LEU A 60 1.87 -2.55 -5.37
C LEU A 60 2.83 -2.93 -6.51
N LEU A 61 2.65 -4.12 -7.09
CA LEU A 61 3.48 -4.64 -8.20
C LEU A 61 3.40 -3.79 -9.48
N LYS A 62 2.43 -2.88 -9.59
CA LYS A 62 2.36 -1.92 -10.71
C LYS A 62 3.27 -0.70 -10.52
N HIS A 63 3.71 -0.46 -9.30
CA HIS A 63 4.51 0.70 -8.92
C HIS A 63 5.95 0.34 -8.55
N THR A 64 6.16 -0.83 -7.96
CA THR A 64 7.49 -1.24 -7.51
C THR A 64 7.62 -2.76 -7.46
N ASP A 65 8.86 -3.26 -7.38
CA ASP A 65 9.12 -4.65 -7.02
C ASP A 65 8.82 -4.88 -5.54
N ILE A 66 8.18 -6.01 -5.21
CA ILE A 66 7.84 -6.33 -3.82
C ILE A 66 9.08 -6.41 -2.91
N ARG A 67 10.25 -6.73 -3.47
CA ARG A 67 11.55 -6.76 -2.75
C ARG A 67 12.00 -5.38 -2.28
N HIS A 68 11.45 -4.31 -2.84
CA HIS A 68 11.72 -2.94 -2.37
C HIS A 68 10.93 -2.59 -1.11
N ILE A 69 9.85 -3.31 -0.78
CA ILE A 69 9.09 -3.05 0.44
C ILE A 69 9.92 -3.46 1.66
N ARG A 70 10.39 -2.47 2.42
CA ARG A 70 11.19 -2.66 3.64
C ARG A 70 10.38 -2.50 4.92
N TYR A 71 9.28 -1.76 4.84
CA TYR A 71 8.45 -1.43 5.99
C TYR A 71 6.99 -1.77 5.72
N VAL A 72 6.35 -2.34 6.73
CA VAL A 72 4.90 -2.47 6.84
C VAL A 72 4.53 -1.77 8.13
N ILE A 73 3.66 -0.77 8.05
CA ILE A 73 3.29 0.10 9.16
C ILE A 73 1.79 -0.06 9.39
N GLY A 74 1.41 -0.54 10.57
CA GLY A 74 0.02 -0.53 11.02
C GLY A 74 -0.21 0.61 11.98
N SER A 75 -1.26 1.39 11.74
CA SER A 75 -1.69 2.47 12.63
C SER A 75 -2.19 1.96 13.98
N HIS A 76 -2.80 0.78 14.01
CA HIS A 76 -3.27 0.08 15.21
C HIS A 76 -3.48 -1.43 14.94
N GLN A 77 -4.01 -2.16 15.92
CA GLN A 77 -4.10 -3.62 15.93
C GLN A 77 -5.40 -4.21 15.35
N ASP A 78 -6.31 -3.39 14.83
CA ASP A 78 -7.60 -3.91 14.38
C ASP A 78 -7.46 -4.71 13.07
N PRO A 79 -8.30 -5.74 12.83
CA PRO A 79 -8.14 -6.66 11.70
C PRO A 79 -8.24 -6.02 10.32
N ASP A 80 -8.85 -4.84 10.22
CA ASP A 80 -8.97 -4.06 8.98
C ASP A 80 -7.71 -3.24 8.64
N ILE A 81 -6.70 -3.22 9.53
CA ILE A 81 -5.41 -2.55 9.36
C ILE A 81 -4.27 -3.53 9.15
N ILE A 82 -4.13 -4.52 10.03
CA ILE A 82 -3.17 -5.62 9.93
C ILE A 82 -3.89 -6.88 10.41
N ALA A 83 -4.17 -7.80 9.49
CA ALA A 83 -4.59 -9.16 9.84
C ALA A 83 -3.40 -10.14 9.74
N SER A 84 -3.50 -11.26 10.46
CA SER A 84 -2.46 -12.31 10.50
C SER A 84 -2.61 -13.34 9.41
#